data_AF-T1H0E0-F1
#
_entry.id   AF-T1H0E0-F1
#
_cell.length_a   1.000
_cell.length_b   1.000
_cell.length_c   1.000
_cell.angle_alpha   90.00
_cell.angle_beta   90.00
_cell.angle_gamma   90.00
#
_symmetry.space_group_name_H-M   'P 1'
#
loop_
_entity.id
_entity.type
_entity.pdbx_description
1 polymer ?
#
loop_
_entity_poly.entity_id
_entity_poly.type
_entity_poly.pdbx_seq_one_letter_code
_entity_poly.pdbx_strand_id
1 'polypeptide(L)'
;MSDSEKPFAIENAKTGRAACKKCKEKCETGQLRIAKLVANYFSDSGMMKHWFHLDCLFKAFPPPHILERKLLMSSFDPCRLKG
;
A
#
# COMPACT_ATOMS: atom_id res chain seq x y z
N MET A 1 -4.51 -3.67 -25.27
CA MET A 1 -5.05 -4.31 -24.05
C MET A 1 -5.29 -3.20 -23.05
N SER A 2 -6.53 -2.74 -22.96
CA SER A 2 -6.93 -1.60 -22.14
C SER A 2 -6.89 -2.02 -20.67
N ASP A 3 -5.91 -1.50 -19.92
CA ASP A 3 -5.75 -1.70 -18.49
C ASP A 3 -6.97 -1.10 -17.79
N SER A 4 -8.03 -1.92 -17.67
CA SER A 4 -9.30 -1.55 -17.07
C SER A 4 -9.03 -0.92 -15.71
N GLU A 5 -9.61 0.25 -15.48
CA GLU A 5 -9.45 1.15 -14.34
C GLU A 5 -9.53 0.45 -12.97
N LYS A 6 -8.48 -0.27 -12.59
CA LYS A 6 -8.39 -0.91 -11.27
C LYS A 6 -7.99 0.17 -10.28
N PRO A 7 -8.79 0.46 -9.24
CA PRO A 7 -8.49 1.51 -8.27
C PRO A 7 -7.21 1.24 -7.46
N PHE A 8 -6.72 0.00 -7.48
CA PHE A 8 -5.52 -0.43 -6.77
C PHE A 8 -4.60 -1.24 -7.69
N ALA A 9 -3.30 -1.06 -7.52
CA ALA A 9 -2.26 -1.85 -8.14
C ALA A 9 -1.34 -2.43 -7.05
N ILE A 10 -0.88 -3.66 -7.23
CA ILE A 10 0.02 -4.34 -6.29
C ILE A 10 1.32 -4.62 -7.02
N GLU A 11 2.45 -4.26 -6.44
CA GLU A 11 3.77 -4.58 -7.00
C GLU A 11 4.81 -4.82 -5.91
N ASN A 12 5.84 -5.58 -6.25
CA ASN A 12 7.07 -5.66 -5.50
C ASN A 12 7.88 -4.38 -5.78
N ALA A 13 8.43 -3.75 -4.75
CA ALA A 13 9.23 -2.55 -4.88
C ALA A 13 10.52 -2.84 -5.66
N LYS A 14 10.50 -2.59 -6.97
CA LYS A 14 11.71 -2.72 -7.82
C LYS A 14 12.79 -1.72 -7.43
N THR A 15 12.38 -0.60 -6.83
CA THR A 15 13.28 0.45 -6.34
C THR A 15 12.77 1.01 -5.02
N GLY A 16 13.68 1.24 -4.08
CA GLY A 16 13.40 1.80 -2.75
C GLY A 16 13.10 3.30 -2.72
N ARG A 17 12.61 3.87 -3.83
CA ARG A 17 12.40 5.32 -3.99
C ARG A 17 10.99 5.78 -3.63
N ALA A 18 10.02 4.87 -3.57
CA ALA A 18 8.66 5.22 -3.18
C ALA A 18 8.56 5.40 -1.67
N ALA A 19 7.89 6.46 -1.23
CA ALA A 19 7.59 6.68 0.19
C ALA A 19 6.13 6.34 0.48
N CYS A 20 5.89 5.62 1.57
CA CYS A 20 4.55 5.31 2.04
C CYS A 20 3.82 6.59 2.45
N LYS A 21 2.62 6.81 1.92
CA LYS A 21 1.83 8.02 2.25
C LYS A 21 1.25 8.03 3.68
N LYS A 22 1.27 6.90 4.40
CA LYS A 22 0.80 6.80 5.79
C LYS A 22 1.91 7.02 6.81
N CYS A 23 2.97 6.21 6.79
CA CYS A 23 4.08 6.32 7.75
C CYS A 23 5.21 7.25 7.30
N LYS A 24 5.20 7.71 6.03
CA LYS A 24 6.24 8.56 5.41
C LYS A 24 7.61 7.90 5.28
N GLU A 25 7.74 6.62 5.63
CA GLU A 25 8.96 5.84 5.44
C GLU A 25 9.12 5.38 3.99
N LYS A 26 10.35 5.08 3.59
CA LYS A 26 10.66 4.56 2.26
C LYS A 26 10.28 3.08 2.18
N CYS A 27 9.65 2.66 1.09
CA CYS A 27 9.39 1.25 0.82
C CYS A 27 10.69 0.58 0.40
N GLU A 28 11.18 -0.42 1.14
CA GLU A 28 12.43 -1.11 0.81
C GLU A 28 12.35 -1.87 -0.52
N THR A 29 13.48 -1.99 -1.21
CA THR A 29 13.56 -2.76 -2.47
C THR A 29 13.27 -4.24 -2.18
N GLY A 30 12.39 -4.85 -2.97
CA GLY A 30 11.97 -6.25 -2.81
C GLY A 30 10.71 -6.42 -1.95
N GLN A 31 10.30 -5.40 -1.19
CA GLN A 31 9.11 -5.48 -0.35
C GLN A 31 7.81 -5.30 -1.16
N LEU A 32 6.75 -6.02 -0.78
CA LEU A 32 5.42 -5.85 -1.35
C LEU A 32 4.82 -4.50 -0.95
N ARG A 33 4.33 -3.75 -1.94
CA ARG A 33 3.64 -2.47 -1.75
C ARG A 33 2.38 -2.40 -2.60
N ILE A 34 1.40 -1.62 -2.12
CA ILE A 34 0.12 -1.40 -2.82
C ILE A 34 0.04 0.07 -3.21
N ALA A 35 -0.25 0.33 -4.48
CA ALA A 35 -0.61 1.65 -4.99
C ALA A 35 -2.13 1.81 -5.04
N LYS A 36 -2.61 2.93 -4.52
CA LYS A 36 -3.95 3.43 -4.83
C LYS A 36 -3.84 4.41 -5.99
N LEU A 37 -4.59 4.18 -7.06
CA LEU A 37 -4.76 5.17 -8.12
C LEU A 37 -5.71 6.24 -7.62
N VAL A 38 -5.26 7.49 -7.62
CA VAL A 38 -6.12 8.64 -7.36
C VAL A 38 -6.00 9.64 -8.49
N ALA A 39 -7.07 10.39 -8.72
CA ALA A 39 -7.03 11.52 -9.64
C ALA A 39 -5.98 12.54 -9.17
N ASN A 40 -5.12 12.97 -10.08
CA ASN A 40 -4.19 14.06 -9.81
C ASN A 40 -4.97 15.38 -9.84
N TYR A 41 -5.01 16.10 -8.73
CA TYR A 41 -5.64 17.42 -8.67
C TYR A 41 -4.96 18.45 -9.60
N PHE A 42 -3.68 18.24 -9.92
CA PHE A 42 -2.88 19.16 -10.71
C PHE A 42 -2.95 18.93 -12.23
N SER A 43 -3.55 17.84 -12.71
CA SER A 43 -3.60 17.57 -14.15
C SER A 43 -4.88 16.82 -14.50
N ASP A 44 -5.65 17.40 -15.42
CA ASP A 44 -7.00 16.98 -15.82
C ASP A 44 -7.08 15.58 -16.45
N SER A 45 -5.93 14.92 -16.69
CA SER A 45 -5.89 13.61 -17.34
C SER A 45 -4.89 12.63 -16.71
N GLY A 46 -4.39 12.92 -15.50
CA GLY A 46 -3.36 12.10 -14.84
C GLY A 46 -3.87 11.34 -13.62
N MET A 47 -3.79 10.02 -13.63
CA MET A 47 -3.88 9.23 -12.39
C MET A 47 -2.52 9.16 -11.70
N MET A 48 -2.44 9.47 -10.40
CA MET A 48 -1.22 9.28 -9.61
C MET A 48 -1.32 8.01 -8.76
N LYS A 49 -0.19 7.30 -8.65
CA LYS A 49 -0.04 6.14 -7.78
C LYS A 49 0.41 6.57 -6.39
N HIS A 50 -0.44 6.41 -5.39
CA HIS A 50 -0.07 6.54 -3.98
C HIS A 50 0.36 5.21 -3.40
N TRP A 51 1.65 5.09 -3.09
CA TRP A 51 2.22 3.88 -2.49
C TRP A 51 1.95 3.79 -0.99
N PHE A 52 1.60 2.58 -0.56
CA PHE A 52 1.43 2.20 0.83
C PHE A 52 2.14 0.86 1.09
N HIS A 53 2.68 0.71 2.30
CA HIS A 53 3.00 -0.63 2.83
C HIS A 53 1.70 -1.41 3.05
N LEU A 54 1.78 -2.75 3.04
CA LEU A 54 0.64 -3.63 3.31
C LEU A 54 -0.02 -3.27 4.66
N ASP A 55 0.78 -3.21 5.73
CA ASP A 55 0.29 -2.88 7.08
C ASP A 55 -0.30 -1.48 7.17
N CYS A 56 0.31 -0.53 6.47
CA CYS A 56 -0.14 0.85 6.44
C CYS A 56 -1.48 1.00 5.73
N LEU A 57 -1.72 0.21 4.68
CA LEU A 57 -2.98 0.20 3.96
C LEU A 57 -4.10 -0.36 4.86
N PHE A 58 -3.87 -1.49 5.52
CA PHE A 58 -4.86 -2.09 6.42
C PHE A 58 -5.18 -1.20 7.63
N LYS A 59 -4.18 -0.48 8.17
CA LYS A 59 -4.41 0.54 9.21
C LYS A 59 -5.15 1.78 8.69
N ALA A 60 -5.04 2.10 7.40
CA ALA A 60 -5.72 3.24 6.80
C ALA A 60 -7.16 2.90 6.37
N PHE A 61 -7.41 1.65 5.98
CA PHE A 61 -8.70 1.13 5.53
C PHE A 61 -9.03 -0.15 6.31
N PRO A 62 -9.40 -0.05 7.60
CA PRO A 62 -9.86 -1.20 8.34
C PRO A 62 -11.12 -1.75 7.65
N PRO A 63 -11.20 -3.06 7.36
CA PRO A 63 -12.43 -3.63 6.83
C PRO A 63 -13.53 -3.46 7.88
N PRO A 64 -14.77 -3.10 7.48
CA PRO A 64 -15.85 -2.79 8.41
C PRO A 64 -16.17 -3.95 9.36
N HIS A 65 -15.84 -5.18 9.00
CA HIS A 65 -16.11 -6.41 9.76
C HIS A 65 -14.92 -6.92 10.61
N ILE A 66 -13.74 -6.28 10.56
CA ILE A 66 -12.55 -6.71 11.33
C ILE A 66 -12.51 -6.03 12.72
N LEU A 67 -13.31 -5.00 12.95
CA LEU A 67 -13.38 -4.28 14.24
C LEU A 67 -13.87 -5.17 15.40
N GLU A 68 -14.56 -6.28 15.11
CA GLU A 68 -15.06 -7.20 16.15
C GLU A 68 -14.03 -8.26 16.59
N ARG A 69 -12.91 -8.45 15.87
CA ARG A 69 -11.85 -9.41 16.23
C ARG A 69 -10.51 -8.72 16.45
N LYS A 70 -10.45 -7.93 17.52
CA LYS A 70 -9.29 -7.14 17.97
C LYS A 70 -8.06 -7.95 18.46
N LEU A 71 -7.96 -9.26 18.21
CA LEU A 71 -7.06 -10.14 18.99
C LEU A 71 -6.02 -10.98 18.21
N LEU A 72 -5.80 -10.79 16.90
CA LEU A 72 -4.92 -11.70 16.13
C LEU A 72 -3.80 -11.06 15.30
N MET A 73 -3.55 -9.75 15.41
CA MET A 73 -2.48 -9.08 14.64
C MET A 73 -1.32 -8.54 15.48
N SER A 74 -1.28 -8.84 16.79
CA SER A 74 -0.23 -8.34 17.69
C SER A 74 1.14 -9.02 17.50
N SER A 75 1.27 -9.97 16.57
CA SER A 75 2.48 -10.81 16.47
C SER A 75 2.84 -11.28 15.06
N PHE A 76 2.18 -10.78 14.01
CA PHE A 76 2.68 -10.96 12.64
C PHE A 76 3.52 -9.73 12.28
N ASP A 77 4.81 -9.78 12.67
CA ASP A 77 5.84 -8.88 12.18
C ASP A 77 6.35 -9.39 10.83
N PRO A 78 5.83 -8.91 9.68
CA PRO A 78 6.35 -9.34 8.37
C PRO A 78 7.80 -8.91 8.14
N CYS A 79 8.38 -8.09 9.02
CA CYS A 79 9.79 -7.68 8.97
C CYS A 79 10.76 -8.75 9.55
N ARG A 80 10.27 -9.82 10.19
CA ARG A 80 11.12 -10.90 10.76
C ARG A 80 11.50 -11.99 9.76
N LEU A 81 11.16 -11.85 8.48
CA LEU A 81 11.63 -12.73 7.39
C LEU A 81 12.91 -12.16 6.74
N LYS A 82 13.92 -11.87 7.57
CA LYS A 82 15.31 -11.89 7.14
C LYS A 82 15.88 -13.24 7.54
N GLY A 83 15.83 -14.19 6.60
CA GLY A 83 16.64 -15.40 6.58
C GLY A 83 17.55 -15.32 5.37
#